data_AF-A0A5C0ZJE8-F1
#
_entry.id   AF-A0A5C0ZJE8-F1
#
_cell.length_a   1.000
_cell.length_b   1.000
_cell.length_c   1.000
_cell.angle_alpha   90.00
_cell.angle_beta   90.00
_cell.angle_gamma   90.00
#
_symmetry.space_group_name_H-M   'P 1'
#
loop_
_entity.id
_entity.type
_entity.pdbx_description
1 polymer ?
#
loop_
_entity_poly.entity_id
_entity_poly.type
_entity_poly.pdbx_seq_one_letter_code
_entity_poly.pdbx_strand_id
1 'polypeptide(L)'
;MSKWGNALVKDIKSRGWVEIEGVYYRPDSKEALSYNPPKKKKSKIIRTGRTDDTRNIRNKEKHADPFVQLVKQELGLDVWPEFYFSVERQYRIDYAIPTHKIAIEVDGGIWMKGNSGHSSGTGIKRDMEKSNLLQAMGWWLIRIEPSSLISTDSINHLKRIMNFPY
;
A
#
# COMPACT_ATOMS: atom_id res chain seq x y z
N MET A 1 -7.69 -4.14 -27.71
CA MET A 1 -6.67 -3.30 -28.40
C MET A 1 -5.82 -2.60 -27.33
N SER A 2 -4.49 -2.47 -27.51
CA SER A 2 -3.55 -1.56 -26.80
C SER A 2 -2.29 -2.14 -26.11
N LYS A 3 -1.87 -3.40 -26.34
CA LYS A 3 -0.50 -3.82 -25.98
C LYS A 3 0.58 -3.27 -26.93
N TRP A 4 0.23 -3.00 -28.20
CA TRP A 4 1.16 -2.52 -29.22
C TRP A 4 1.49 -1.02 -29.12
N GLY A 5 0.57 -0.19 -28.64
CA GLY A 5 0.77 1.28 -28.55
C GLY A 5 1.85 1.68 -27.55
N ASN A 6 1.92 1.01 -26.40
CA ASN A 6 2.88 1.36 -25.35
C ASN A 6 4.34 1.05 -25.71
N ALA A 7 4.59 0.01 -26.52
CA ALA A 7 5.94 -0.33 -26.97
C ALA A 7 6.45 0.68 -28.02
N LEU A 8 5.58 1.05 -28.97
CA LEU A 8 5.89 2.05 -30.00
C LEU A 8 6.15 3.44 -29.37
N VAL A 9 5.33 3.85 -28.40
CA VAL A 9 5.51 5.12 -27.69
C VAL A 9 6.84 5.16 -26.93
N LYS A 10 7.27 4.03 -26.34
CA LYS A 10 8.58 3.93 -25.69
C LYS A 10 9.73 4.05 -26.69
N ASP A 11 9.64 3.37 -27.83
CA ASP A 11 10.65 3.45 -28.90
C ASP A 11 10.76 4.88 -29.47
N ILE A 12 9.64 5.51 -29.80
CA ILE A 12 9.57 6.90 -30.30
C ILE A 12 10.19 7.88 -29.30
N LYS A 13 9.85 7.75 -28.01
CA LYS A 13 10.44 8.59 -26.94
C LYS A 13 11.94 8.31 -26.75
N SER A 14 12.38 7.07 -26.91
CA SER A 14 13.81 6.71 -26.83
C SER A 14 14.63 7.34 -27.96
N ARG A 15 14.01 7.53 -29.13
CA ARG A 15 14.58 8.21 -30.30
C ARG A 15 14.52 9.74 -30.19
N GLY A 16 14.06 10.29 -29.06
CA GLY A 16 14.04 11.73 -28.78
C GLY A 16 12.88 12.49 -29.42
N TRP A 17 11.88 11.82 -29.97
CA TRP A 17 10.72 12.49 -30.57
C TRP A 17 9.88 13.17 -29.48
N VAL A 18 9.35 14.35 -29.81
CA VAL A 18 8.61 15.21 -28.89
C VAL A 18 7.11 15.08 -29.17
N GLU A 19 6.34 14.82 -28.13
CA GLU A 19 4.88 14.73 -28.21
C GLU A 19 4.27 16.11 -27.93
N ILE A 20 3.55 16.66 -28.91
CA ILE A 20 2.85 17.95 -28.85
C ILE A 20 1.38 17.69 -29.23
N GLU A 21 0.45 17.94 -28.31
CA GLU A 21 -1.00 17.78 -28.52
C GLU A 21 -1.45 16.41 -29.11
N GLY A 22 -0.71 15.34 -28.82
CA GLY A 22 -1.02 13.98 -29.30
C GLY A 22 -0.37 13.62 -30.64
N VAL A 23 0.44 14.50 -31.22
CA VAL A 23 1.25 14.25 -32.43
C VAL A 23 2.73 14.16 -32.05
N TYR A 24 3.43 13.17 -32.61
CA TYR A 24 4.86 12.97 -32.37
C TYR A 24 5.69 13.63 -33.46
N TYR A 25 6.49 14.60 -33.06
CA TYR A 25 7.39 15.34 -33.91
C TYR A 25 8.81 14.82 -33.76
N ARG A 26 9.55 14.78 -34.88
CA ARG A 26 10.97 14.40 -34.85
C ARG A 26 11.81 15.46 -34.11
N PRO A 27 12.93 15.08 -33.48
CA PRO A 27 13.78 16.01 -32.74
C PRO A 27 14.29 17.20 -33.56
N ASP A 28 14.45 17.02 -34.88
CA ASP A 28 14.96 18.00 -35.84
C ASP A 28 13.89 18.95 -36.41
N SER A 29 12.62 18.71 -36.10
CA SER A 29 11.50 19.53 -36.57
C SER A 29 11.46 20.88 -35.85
N LYS A 30 11.02 21.93 -36.56
CA LYS A 30 10.90 23.29 -36.01
C LYS A 30 9.92 23.33 -34.83
N GLU A 31 8.90 22.49 -34.89
CA GLU A 31 7.87 22.31 -33.88
C GLU A 31 8.45 21.73 -32.60
N ALA A 32 9.28 20.68 -32.70
CA ALA A 32 9.96 20.10 -31.53
C ALA A 32 10.97 21.06 -30.89
N LEU A 33 11.72 21.81 -31.72
CA LEU A 33 12.72 22.79 -31.27
C LEU A 33 12.11 24.01 -30.57
N SER A 34 10.89 24.40 -30.96
CA SER A 34 10.18 25.56 -30.38
C SER A 34 9.28 25.20 -29.20
N TYR A 35 9.03 23.92 -28.97
CA TYR A 35 8.14 23.46 -27.91
C TYR A 35 8.82 23.47 -26.53
N ASN A 36 8.24 24.24 -25.61
CA ASN A 36 8.60 24.18 -24.19
C ASN A 36 7.57 23.33 -23.44
N PRO A 37 7.90 22.10 -23.00
CA PRO A 37 6.95 21.26 -22.30
C PRO A 37 6.57 21.88 -20.95
N PRO A 38 5.28 21.85 -20.57
CA PRO A 38 4.86 22.30 -19.25
C PRO A 38 5.56 21.45 -18.18
N LYS A 39 6.25 22.10 -17.23
CA LYS A 39 6.86 21.41 -16.09
C LYS A 39 5.76 20.73 -15.29
N LYS A 40 5.76 19.38 -15.25
CA LYS A 40 4.87 18.62 -14.38
C LYS A 40 5.06 19.09 -12.94
N LYS A 41 4.04 19.72 -12.33
CA LYS A 41 4.06 20.04 -10.90
C LYS A 41 4.17 18.72 -10.14
N LYS A 42 5.31 18.47 -9.50
CA LYS A 42 5.43 17.32 -8.59
C LYS A 42 4.42 17.53 -7.47
N SER A 43 3.46 16.62 -7.31
CA SER A 43 2.57 16.61 -6.16
C SER A 43 3.43 16.55 -4.89
N LYS A 44 3.13 17.39 -3.89
CA LYS A 44 3.82 17.31 -2.60
C LYS A 44 3.51 15.93 -1.99
N ILE A 45 4.55 15.18 -1.66
CA ILE A 45 4.41 13.89 -0.97
C ILE A 45 4.02 14.21 0.47
N ILE A 46 2.77 13.91 0.84
CA ILE A 46 2.27 14.07 2.20
C ILE A 46 2.54 12.78 2.96
N ARG A 47 3.16 12.91 4.15
CA ARG A 47 3.51 11.80 5.05
C ARG A 47 2.86 12.00 6.42
N THR A 48 1.59 11.66 6.54
CA THR A 48 0.78 11.88 7.75
C THR A 48 0.60 10.63 8.59
N GLY A 49 0.84 9.43 8.01
CA GLY A 49 0.53 8.17 8.69
C GLY A 49 -0.97 7.92 8.87
N ARG A 50 -1.80 8.55 8.04
CA ARG A 50 -3.26 8.52 8.08
C ARG A 50 -3.83 8.17 6.70
N THR A 51 -5.15 8.22 6.54
CA THR A 51 -5.84 7.91 5.27
C THR A 51 -5.59 8.95 4.16
N ASP A 52 -5.10 10.13 4.51
CA ASP A 52 -4.68 11.20 3.59
C ASP A 52 -3.21 11.08 3.13
N ASP A 53 -2.47 10.10 3.66
CA ASP A 53 -1.08 9.85 3.26
C ASP A 53 -1.04 9.35 1.82
N THR A 54 -0.32 10.08 0.96
CA THR A 54 -0.14 9.74 -0.46
C THR A 54 0.37 8.31 -0.68
N ARG A 55 1.13 7.75 0.28
CA ARG A 55 1.63 6.37 0.22
C ARG A 55 0.52 5.36 0.48
N ASN A 56 -0.33 5.64 1.48
CA ASN A 56 -1.43 4.75 1.86
C ASN A 56 -2.49 4.70 0.76
N ILE A 57 -2.83 5.85 0.16
CA ILE A 57 -3.77 5.92 -0.96
C ILE A 57 -3.26 5.08 -2.13
N ARG A 58 -1.99 5.26 -2.50
CA ARG A 58 -1.36 4.48 -3.59
C ARG A 58 -1.32 2.99 -3.29
N ASN A 59 -1.02 2.59 -2.06
CA ASN A 59 -0.98 1.18 -1.67
C ASN A 59 -2.38 0.56 -1.78
N LYS A 60 -3.42 1.27 -1.32
CA LYS A 60 -4.81 0.85 -1.45
C LYS A 60 -5.25 0.66 -2.90
N GLU A 61 -4.89 1.58 -3.79
CA GLU A 61 -5.25 1.47 -5.23
C GLU A 61 -4.55 0.32 -5.94
N LYS A 62 -3.32 0.00 -5.54
CA LYS A 62 -2.50 -1.03 -6.19
C LYS A 62 -2.91 -2.45 -5.79
N HIS A 63 -3.36 -2.64 -4.55
CA HIS A 63 -3.61 -3.96 -3.97
C HIS A 63 -5.10 -4.33 -4.03
N ALA A 64 -5.48 -5.10 -5.05
CA ALA A 64 -6.78 -5.76 -5.12
C ALA A 64 -6.67 -7.16 -4.51
N ASP A 65 -6.86 -7.26 -3.20
CA ASP A 65 -6.70 -8.50 -2.44
C ASP A 65 -8.06 -9.18 -2.16
N PRO A 66 -8.19 -10.50 -2.31
CA PRO A 66 -9.37 -11.25 -1.91
C PRO A 66 -9.83 -10.97 -0.47
N PHE A 67 -8.91 -10.77 0.47
CA PHE A 67 -9.25 -10.46 1.87
C PHE A 67 -9.95 -9.10 2.01
N VAL A 68 -9.45 -8.08 1.30
CA VAL A 68 -10.06 -6.74 1.29
C VAL A 68 -11.49 -6.80 0.73
N GLN A 69 -11.71 -7.62 -0.30
CA GLN A 69 -13.03 -7.81 -0.87
C GLN A 69 -13.97 -8.53 0.10
N LEU A 70 -13.51 -9.59 0.76
CA LEU A 70 -14.29 -10.34 1.75
C LEU A 70 -14.74 -9.42 2.90
N VAL A 71 -13.82 -8.68 3.51
CA VAL A 71 -14.14 -7.77 4.62
C VAL A 71 -15.12 -6.68 4.17
N LYS A 72 -14.96 -6.16 2.95
CA LYS A 72 -15.88 -5.17 2.41
C LYS A 72 -17.28 -5.74 2.18
N GLN A 73 -17.40 -6.99 1.72
CA GLN A 73 -18.69 -7.64 1.48
C GLN A 73 -19.39 -8.01 2.78
N GLU A 74 -18.66 -8.59 3.74
CA GLU A 74 -19.23 -9.10 4.99
C GLU A 74 -19.48 -8.02 6.05
N LEU A 75 -18.61 -7.01 6.11
CA LEU A 75 -18.62 -5.99 7.18
C LEU A 75 -18.85 -4.57 6.67
N GLY A 76 -18.81 -4.34 5.34
CA GLY A 76 -18.91 -2.98 4.79
C GLY A 76 -17.72 -2.08 5.13
N LEU A 77 -16.60 -2.65 5.60
CA LEU A 77 -15.45 -1.90 6.06
C LEU A 77 -14.44 -1.64 4.95
N ASP A 78 -13.73 -0.53 5.11
CA ASP A 78 -12.67 -0.11 4.20
C ASP A 78 -11.30 -0.55 4.75
N VAL A 79 -10.73 -1.57 4.13
CA VAL A 79 -9.42 -2.13 4.50
C VAL A 79 -8.32 -1.48 3.66
N TRP A 80 -7.22 -1.13 4.32
CA TRP A 80 -6.06 -0.46 3.75
C TRP A 80 -4.83 -1.38 3.82
N PRO A 81 -4.40 -1.95 2.69
CA PRO A 81 -3.17 -2.75 2.62
C PRO A 81 -1.90 -1.92 2.80
N GLU A 82 -0.87 -2.52 3.39
CA GLU A 82 0.47 -1.92 3.60
C GLU A 82 0.40 -0.49 4.20
N PHE A 83 -0.44 -0.29 5.21
CA PHE A 83 -0.78 1.02 5.74
C PHE A 83 0.33 1.57 6.65
N TYR A 84 0.92 2.70 6.28
CA TYR A 84 1.82 3.46 7.13
C TYR A 84 1.04 4.16 8.24
N PHE A 85 1.29 3.79 9.50
CA PHE A 85 0.71 4.42 10.68
C PHE A 85 1.69 5.34 11.43
N SER A 86 3.01 5.19 11.17
CA SER A 86 4.06 6.01 11.77
C SER A 86 4.79 6.83 10.71
N VAL A 87 4.96 8.13 10.96
CA VAL A 87 5.71 9.05 10.08
C VAL A 87 7.22 8.86 10.25
N GLU A 88 7.67 8.68 11.50
CA GLU A 88 9.08 8.65 11.87
C GLU A 88 9.76 7.32 11.51
N ARG A 89 9.24 6.20 12.03
CA ARG A 89 9.83 4.86 11.85
C ARG A 89 9.40 4.17 10.54
N GLN A 90 8.44 4.77 9.83
CA GLN A 90 7.85 4.23 8.60
C GLN A 90 7.31 2.80 8.74
N TYR A 91 6.83 2.43 9.93
CA TYR A 91 6.18 1.14 10.12
C TYR A 91 4.90 1.06 9.30
N ARG A 92 4.68 -0.11 8.72
CA ARG A 92 3.50 -0.47 7.94
C ARG A 92 2.75 -1.59 8.63
N ILE A 93 1.44 -1.55 8.52
CA ILE A 93 0.52 -2.63 8.89
C ILE A 93 0.15 -3.39 7.62
N ASP A 94 0.08 -4.72 7.66
CA ASP A 94 -0.29 -5.50 6.48
C ASP A 94 -1.70 -5.15 6.00
N TYR A 95 -2.68 -5.15 6.92
CA TYR A 95 -4.02 -4.62 6.67
C TYR A 95 -4.50 -3.76 7.84
N ALA A 96 -4.92 -2.54 7.54
CA ALA A 96 -5.48 -1.62 8.53
C ALA A 96 -6.95 -1.30 8.24
N ILE A 97 -7.73 -1.11 9.29
CA ILE A 97 -9.07 -0.52 9.25
C ILE A 97 -8.99 0.78 10.07
N PRO A 98 -8.56 1.90 9.46
CA PRO A 98 -8.26 3.13 10.21
C PRO A 98 -9.45 3.72 10.95
N THR A 99 -10.67 3.52 10.44
CA THR A 99 -11.91 4.01 11.07
C THR A 99 -12.14 3.41 12.45
N HIS A 100 -11.69 2.17 12.67
CA HIS A 100 -11.82 1.44 13.94
C HIS A 100 -10.46 1.28 14.64
N LYS A 101 -9.39 1.87 14.09
CA LYS A 101 -8.01 1.62 14.52
C LYS A 101 -7.71 0.12 14.73
N ILE A 102 -8.13 -0.72 13.78
CA ILE A 102 -7.80 -2.15 13.82
C ILE A 102 -6.62 -2.40 12.89
N ALA A 103 -5.59 -3.06 13.39
CA ALA A 103 -4.40 -3.49 12.67
C ALA A 103 -4.36 -5.01 12.61
N ILE A 104 -4.11 -5.55 11.43
CA ILE A 104 -4.03 -6.98 11.16
C ILE A 104 -2.66 -7.25 10.57
N GLU A 105 -1.88 -8.07 11.25
CA GLU A 105 -0.54 -8.53 10.84
C GLU A 105 -0.60 -10.01 10.46
N VAL A 106 -0.01 -10.36 9.32
CA VAL A 106 -0.01 -11.74 8.81
C VAL A 106 1.36 -12.37 9.01
N ASP A 107 1.44 -13.30 9.96
CA ASP A 107 2.68 -13.97 10.33
C ASP A 107 2.93 -15.23 9.50
N GLY A 108 3.57 -15.07 8.33
CA GLY A 108 3.86 -16.19 7.41
C GLY A 108 5.04 -17.09 7.78
N GLY A 109 5.71 -16.83 8.91
CA GLY A 109 6.97 -17.50 9.28
C GLY A 109 6.91 -18.37 10.53
N ILE A 110 5.74 -18.54 11.16
CA ILE A 110 5.60 -19.21 12.46
C ILE A 110 6.19 -20.63 12.43
N TRP A 111 5.95 -21.37 11.34
CA TRP A 111 6.32 -22.78 11.20
C TRP A 111 7.59 -23.01 10.37
N MET A 112 8.24 -21.96 9.87
CA MET A 112 9.44 -22.12 9.05
C MET A 112 10.66 -22.47 9.91
N LYS A 113 11.29 -23.63 9.64
CA LYS A 113 12.59 -23.99 10.24
C LYS A 113 13.71 -23.18 9.58
N GLY A 114 14.23 -22.18 10.30
CA GLY A 114 15.43 -21.41 9.90
C GLY A 114 15.53 -20.01 10.53
N ASN A 115 16.67 -19.33 10.29
CA ASN A 115 16.83 -17.91 10.58
C ASN A 115 16.11 -17.08 9.50
N SER A 116 14.81 -16.85 9.71
CA SER A 116 14.06 -15.84 8.98
C SER A 116 14.27 -14.47 9.62
N GLY A 117 13.95 -13.40 8.91
CA GLY A 117 13.93 -12.05 9.49
C GLY A 117 13.10 -11.97 10.78
N HIS A 118 12.02 -12.76 10.89
CA HIS A 118 11.10 -12.79 12.03
C HIS A 118 11.59 -13.68 13.19
N SER A 119 12.61 -14.52 12.99
CA SER A 119 13.21 -15.35 14.05
C SER A 119 14.58 -14.85 14.53
N SER A 120 15.12 -13.81 13.89
CA SER A 120 16.32 -13.10 14.36
C SER A 120 16.00 -12.20 15.56
N GLY A 121 16.92 -12.09 16.53
CA GLY A 121 16.72 -11.21 17.69
C GLY A 121 16.48 -9.74 17.33
N THR A 122 17.09 -9.27 16.24
CA THR A 122 16.87 -7.93 15.66
C THR A 122 15.47 -7.75 15.09
N GLY A 123 14.93 -8.77 14.41
CA GLY A 123 13.57 -8.75 13.90
C GLY A 123 12.54 -8.77 15.01
N ILE A 124 12.71 -9.67 15.98
CA ILE A 124 11.84 -9.77 17.16
C ILE A 124 11.80 -8.42 17.90
N LYS A 125 12.95 -7.79 18.14
CA LYS A 125 13.01 -6.46 18.78
C LYS A 125 12.24 -5.41 17.98
N ARG A 126 12.39 -5.40 16.64
CA ARG A 126 11.69 -4.45 15.77
C ARG A 126 10.17 -4.67 15.80
N ASP A 127 9.73 -5.92 15.83
CA ASP A 127 8.31 -6.26 15.90
C ASP A 127 7.73 -5.86 17.26
N MET A 128 8.45 -6.08 18.36
CA MET A 128 8.08 -5.58 19.68
C MET A 128 7.93 -4.04 19.69
N GLU A 129 8.90 -3.32 19.13
CA GLU A 129 8.83 -1.85 19.02
C GLU A 129 7.61 -1.39 18.20
N LYS A 130 7.36 -2.05 17.07
CA LYS A 130 6.20 -1.77 16.21
C LYS A 130 4.88 -2.04 16.93
N SER A 131 4.72 -3.20 17.55
CA SER A 131 3.51 -3.59 18.28
C SER A 131 3.23 -2.70 19.47
N ASN A 132 4.26 -2.29 20.21
CA ASN A 132 4.11 -1.36 21.34
C ASN A 132 3.68 0.02 20.86
N LEU A 133 4.30 0.54 19.79
CA LEU A 133 3.92 1.83 19.23
C LEU A 133 2.48 1.83 18.71
N LEU A 134 2.09 0.74 18.05
CA LEU A 134 0.75 0.58 17.48
C LEU A 134 -0.32 0.59 18.58
N GLN A 135 -0.10 -0.19 19.64
CA GLN A 135 -0.97 -0.19 20.83
C GLN A 135 -1.00 1.17 21.53
N ALA A 136 0.15 1.84 21.68
CA ALA A 136 0.23 3.18 22.28
C ALA A 136 -0.55 4.24 21.48
N MET A 137 -0.72 4.05 20.16
CA MET A 137 -1.56 4.90 19.32
C MET A 137 -3.07 4.56 19.39
N GLY A 138 -3.43 3.60 20.23
CA GLY A 138 -4.80 3.13 20.46
C GLY A 138 -5.31 2.21 19.35
N TRP A 139 -4.43 1.46 18.71
CA TRP A 139 -4.83 0.44 17.74
C TRP A 139 -5.02 -0.91 18.40
N TRP A 140 -6.09 -1.60 18.00
CA TRP A 140 -6.25 -3.03 18.24
C TRP A 140 -5.32 -3.78 17.30
N LEU A 141 -4.48 -4.66 17.86
CA LEU A 141 -3.57 -5.49 17.08
C LEU A 141 -4.07 -6.93 17.02
N ILE A 142 -4.28 -7.43 15.82
CA ILE A 142 -4.59 -8.83 15.52
C ILE A 142 -3.41 -9.42 14.78
N ARG A 143 -2.93 -10.59 15.22
CA ARG A 143 -1.91 -11.36 14.51
C ARG A 143 -2.52 -12.67 14.05
N ILE A 144 -2.38 -12.98 12.78
CA ILE A 144 -3.01 -14.15 12.15
C ILE A 144 -2.01 -14.89 11.26
N GLU A 145 -2.15 -16.20 11.19
CA GLU A 145 -1.43 -17.00 10.20
C GLU A 145 -2.05 -16.78 8.80
N PRO A 146 -1.25 -16.78 7.71
CA PRO A 146 -1.78 -16.66 6.35
C PRO A 146 -2.92 -17.65 6.03
N SER A 147 -2.83 -18.88 6.54
CA SER A 147 -3.85 -19.93 6.34
C SER A 147 -5.21 -19.56 6.94
N SER A 148 -5.24 -18.70 7.96
CA SER A 148 -6.44 -18.29 8.67
C SER A 148 -7.00 -16.94 8.19
N LEU A 149 -6.30 -16.21 7.31
CA LEU A 149 -6.68 -14.87 6.84
C LEU A 149 -8.08 -14.83 6.20
N ILE A 150 -8.34 -15.75 5.28
CA ILE A 150 -9.63 -15.85 4.56
C ILE A 150 -10.46 -16.96 5.21
N SER A 151 -10.77 -16.78 6.50
CA SER A 151 -11.60 -17.71 7.26
C SER A 151 -12.74 -16.99 7.96
N THR A 152 -13.81 -17.74 8.26
CA THR A 152 -14.93 -17.25 9.07
C THR A 152 -14.47 -16.79 10.46
N ASP A 153 -13.44 -17.43 11.01
CA ASP A 153 -12.88 -17.08 12.31
C ASP A 153 -12.28 -15.68 12.32
N SER A 154 -11.53 -15.31 11.28
CA SER A 154 -10.98 -13.96 11.11
C SER A 154 -12.07 -12.88 11.08
N ILE A 155 -13.17 -13.14 10.36
CA ILE A 155 -14.32 -12.21 10.32
C ILE A 155 -15.00 -12.11 11.69
N ASN A 156 -15.17 -13.23 12.40
CA ASN A 156 -15.74 -13.24 13.74
C ASN A 156 -14.85 -12.49 14.75
N HIS A 157 -13.53 -12.63 14.65
CA HIS A 157 -12.60 -11.85 15.45
C HIS A 157 -12.75 -10.34 15.21
N LEU A 158 -12.86 -9.92 13.95
CA LEU A 158 -13.11 -8.51 13.61
C LEU A 158 -14.44 -8.02 14.19
N LYS A 159 -15.53 -8.78 14.03
CA LYS A 159 -16.84 -8.46 14.62
C LYS A 159 -16.76 -8.30 16.13
N ARG A 160 -16.05 -9.21 16.81
CA ARG A 160 -15.86 -9.15 18.26
C ARG A 160 -15.10 -7.90 18.68
N ILE A 161 -14.04 -7.53 17.95
CA ILE A 161 -13.25 -6.34 18.27
C ILE A 161 -14.07 -5.07 18.10
N MET A 162 -14.89 -4.98 17.05
CA MET A 162 -15.78 -3.83 16.83
C MET A 162 -16.86 -3.67 17.92
N ASN A 163 -17.20 -4.74 18.64
CA ASN A 163 -18.18 -4.69 19.71
C ASN A 163 -17.59 -4.24 21.06
N PHE A 164 -16.26 -4.12 21.18
CA PHE A 164 -15.67 -3.56 22.40
C PHE A 164 -15.80 -2.04 22.42
N PRO A 165 -16.24 -1.44 23.53
CA PRO A 165 -16.26 0.02 23.67
C PRO A 165 -14.82 0.55 23.71
N TYR A 166 -14.62 1.71 23.07
CA TYR A 166 -13.36 2.48 23.11
C TYR A 166 -13.27 3.35 24.36
#